data_AF-A0A259YUQ9-F1
#
_entry.id   AF-A0A259YUQ9-F1
#
_cell.length_a   1.000
_cell.length_b   1.000
_cell.length_c   1.000
_cell.angle_alpha   90.00
_cell.angle_beta   90.00
_cell.angle_gamma   90.00
#
_symmetry.space_group_name_H-M   'P 1'
#
loop_
_entity.id
_entity.type
_entity.pdbx_description
1 polymer ?
#
loop_
_entity_poly.entity_id
_entity_poly.type
_entity_poly.pdbx_seq_one_letter_code
_entity_poly.pdbx_strand_id
1 'polypeptide(L)' 'MSHRSALASRDRIGQAKGIIMERFDVDAIRAFDMLGALSQEMNVPVSMLAAQLISREHPTEPDLPS' A
#
# COMPACT_ATOMS: atom_id res chain seq x y z
N MET A 1 -17.57 7.83 7.84
CA MET A 1 -16.12 7.56 7.93
C MET A 1 -15.62 8.09 9.27
N SER A 2 -15.14 7.21 10.16
CA SER A 2 -14.54 7.62 11.44
C SER A 2 -13.09 8.07 11.24
N HIS A 3 -12.59 8.98 12.07
CA HIS A 3 -11.21 9.48 12.05
C HIS A 3 -10.17 8.34 12.03
N ARG A 4 -10.48 7.22 12.70
CA ARG A 4 -9.63 6.01 12.77
C ARG A 4 -9.42 5.34 11.40
N SER A 5 -10.43 5.35 10.53
CA SER A 5 -10.35 4.73 9.20
C SER A 5 -9.41 5.52 8.27
N ALA A 6 -9.39 6.85 8.41
CA ALA A 6 -8.50 7.72 7.64
C ALA A 6 -7.03 7.50 8.03
N LEU A 7 -6.74 7.37 9.33
CA LEU A 7 -5.39 7.09 9.83
C LEU A 7 -4.89 5.72 9.36
N ALA A 8 -5.73 4.68 9.47
CA ALA A 8 -5.37 3.34 8.99
C ALA A 8 -5.12 3.32 7.46
N SER A 9 -5.86 4.10 6.69
CA SER A 9 -5.63 4.25 5.26
C SER A 9 -4.30 4.95 4.95
N ARG A 10 -3.95 6.01 5.70
CA ARG A 10 -2.69 6.73 5.53
C ARG A 10 -1.48 5.86 5.87
N ASP A 11 -1.59 5.05 6.92
CA ASP A 11 -0.53 4.13 7.35
C ASP A 11 -0.19 3.10 6.27
N ARG A 12 -1.21 2.41 5.73
CA ARG A 12 -1.02 1.44 4.63
C ARG A 12 -0.42 2.08 3.38
N ILE A 13 -0.87 3.28 3.01
CA ILE A 13 -0.30 4.00 1.86
C ILE A 13 1.18 4.33 2.11
N GLY A 14 1.56 4.70 3.33
CA GLY A 14 2.96 4.92 3.70
C GLY A 14 3.83 3.66 3.55
N GLN A 15 3.36 2.52 4.04
CA GLN A 15 4.08 1.24 3.90
C GLN A 15 4.23 0.81 2.44
N ALA A 16 3.14 0.87 1.67
CA ALA A 16 3.17 0.55 0.24
C ALA A 16 4.12 1.45 -0.55
N LYS A 17 4.20 2.74 -0.20
CA LYS A 17 5.21 3.64 -0.76
C LYS A 17 6.63 3.17 -0.45
N GLY A 18 6.92 2.79 0.79
CA GLY A 18 8.24 2.27 1.18
C GLY A 18 8.66 1.04 0.34
N ILE A 19 7.74 0.10 0.12
CA ILE A 19 7.96 -1.07 -0.75
C ILE A 19 8.31 -0.66 -2.18
N ILE A 20 7.58 0.30 -2.75
CA ILE A 20 7.83 0.78 -4.12
C ILE A 20 9.15 1.54 -4.21
N MET A 21 9.44 2.40 -3.22
CA MET A 21 10.69 3.15 -3.16
C MET A 21 11.89 2.21 -3.20
N GLU A 22 11.89 1.15 -2.39
CA GLU A 22 12.95 0.15 -2.35
C GLU A 22 13.06 -0.64 -3.67
N ARG A 23 11.94 -1.09 -4.23
CA ARG A 23 11.94 -1.96 -5.43
C ARG A 23 12.32 -1.24 -6.72
N PHE A 24 12.05 0.06 -6.81
CA PHE A 24 12.22 0.84 -8.03
C PHE A 24 13.25 1.97 -7.91
N ASP A 25 13.90 2.12 -6.76
CA ASP A 25 14.87 3.20 -6.46
C ASP A 25 14.28 4.59 -6.77
N VAL A 26 13.13 4.88 -6.17
CA VAL A 26 12.40 6.14 -6.36
C VAL A 26 12.08 6.82 -5.04
N ASP A 27 11.85 8.13 -5.08
CA ASP A 27 11.40 8.87 -3.91
C ASP A 27 9.91 8.63 -3.57
N ALA A 28 9.50 9.17 -2.42
CA ALA A 28 8.15 9.01 -1.91
C ALA A 28 7.07 9.70 -2.76
N ILE A 29 7.41 10.74 -3.53
CA ILE A 29 6.45 11.42 -4.41
C ILE A 29 6.19 10.51 -5.60
N ARG A 30 7.27 10.05 -6.25
CA ARG A 30 7.17 9.16 -7.41
C ARG A 30 6.51 7.83 -7.08
N ALA A 31 6.79 7.25 -5.92
CA ALA A 31 6.10 6.04 -5.45
C ALA A 31 4.59 6.24 -5.27
N PHE A 32 4.17 7.42 -4.78
CA PHE A 32 2.75 7.74 -4.65
C PHE A 32 2.08 7.94 -6.01
N ASP A 33 2.76 8.59 -6.95
CA ASP A 33 2.27 8.75 -8.32
C ASP A 33 2.08 7.40 -9.01
N MET A 34 3.00 6.44 -8.81
CA MET A 34 2.89 5.09 -9.35
C MET A 34 1.66 4.34 -8.79
N LEU A 35 1.42 4.43 -7.47
CA LEU A 35 0.20 3.89 -6.85
C LEU A 35 -1.07 4.57 -7.40
N GLY A 36 -1.03 5.88 -7.59
CA GLY A 36 -2.12 6.67 -8.14
C GLY A 36 -2.44 6.28 -9.59
N ALA A 37 -1.41 6.15 -10.43
CA ALA A 37 -1.57 5.73 -11.83
C ALA A 37 -2.22 4.35 -11.93
N LEU A 38 -1.73 3.38 -11.17
CA LEU A 38 -2.30 2.03 -11.14
C LEU A 38 -3.74 2.00 -10.59
N SER A 39 -4.03 2.83 -9.58
CA SER A 39 -5.38 3.01 -9.04
C SER A 39 -6.37 3.49 -10.10
N GLN A 40 -5.97 4.47 -10.92
CA GLN A 40 -6.80 4.97 -12.01
C GLN A 40 -6.98 3.93 -13.12
N GLU A 41 -5.90 3.25 -13.52
CA GLU A 41 -5.94 2.20 -14.54
C GLU A 41 -6.88 1.06 -14.13
N MET A 42 -6.81 0.63 -12.88
CA MET A 42 -7.62 -0.47 -12.34
C MET A 42 -9.01 -0.02 -11.84
N ASN A 43 -9.27 1.29 -11.79
CA ASN A 43 -10.49 1.88 -11.21
C ASN A 43 -10.82 1.35 -9.79
N VAL A 44 -9.79 1.28 -8.93
CA VAL A 44 -9.92 0.84 -7.52
C VAL A 44 -9.30 1.86 -6.57
N PRO A 45 -9.72 1.94 -5.30
CA PRO A 45 -9.12 2.87 -4.35
C PRO A 45 -7.63 2.60 -4.11
N VAL A 46 -6.81 3.65 -4.04
CA VAL A 46 -5.36 3.57 -3.73
C VAL A 46 -5.09 2.79 -2.44
N SER A 47 -5.93 2.96 -1.41
CA SER A 47 -5.79 2.25 -0.13
C SER A 47 -5.99 0.74 -0.25
N MET A 48 -6.77 0.28 -1.24
CA MET A 48 -6.97 -1.13 -1.54
C MET A 48 -5.73 -1.72 -2.24
N LEU A 49 -5.14 -0.99 -3.18
CA LEU A 49 -3.87 -1.40 -3.82
C LEU A 49 -2.72 -1.44 -2.82
N ALA A 50 -2.63 -0.43 -1.94
CA ALA A 50 -1.64 -0.40 -0.88
C ALA A 50 -1.75 -1.64 0.02
N ALA A 51 -2.97 -2.01 0.44
CA ALA A 51 -3.19 -3.23 1.22
C ALA A 51 -2.77 -4.50 0.46
N GLN A 52 -3.15 -4.63 -0.81
CA GLN A 52 -2.78 -5.77 -1.64
C GLN A 52 -1.25 -5.89 -1.82
N LEU A 53 -0.55 -4.77 -2.00
CA LEU A 53 0.90 -4.76 -2.14
C LEU A 53 1.58 -5.23 -0.85
N ILE A 54 1.16 -4.70 0.30
CA ILE A 54 1.70 -5.10 1.62
C ILE A 54 1.49 -6.60 1.84
N SER A 55 0.29 -7.13 1.56
CA SER A 55 0.00 -8.56 1.70
C SER A 55 0.82 -9.46 0.76
N ARG A 56 1.35 -8.92 -0.34
CA ARG A 56 2.25 -9.67 -1.25
C ARG A 56 3.72 -9.60 -0.81
N GLU A 57 4.14 -8.49 -0.21
CA GLU A 57 5.49 -8.35 0.37
C GLU A 57 5.66 -9.24 1.60
N HIS A 58 4.62 -9.26 2.45
CA HIS A 58 4.52 -10.16 3.58
C HIS A 58 3.36 -11.11 3.29
N PRO A 59 3.56 -12.20 2.52
CA PRO A 59 2.57 -13.25 2.49
C PRO A 59 2.45 -13.72 3.94
N THR A 60 1.38 -13.31 4.60
CA THR A 60 1.11 -13.72 5.99
C THR A 60 1.23 -15.23 6.01
N GLU A 61 2.29 -15.72 6.66
CA GLU A 61 2.34 -17.10 7.12
C GLU A 61 1.01 -17.31 7.86
N PRO A 62 0.23 -18.34 7.52
CA PRO A 62 -1.01 -18.60 8.23
C PRO A 62 -0.66 -18.67 9.71
N ASP A 63 -1.43 -17.94 10.53
CA ASP A 63 -1.37 -17.91 11.99
C ASP A 63 -1.30 -19.36 12.53
N LEU A 64 -0.08 -19.90 12.64
CA LEU A 64 0.18 -21.20 13.22
C LEU A 64 0.18 -20.96 14.72
N PRO A 65 -0.80 -21.51 15.47
CA PRO A 65 -0.78 -21.37 16.92
C PRO A 65 0.51 -22.03 17.43
N SER A 66 1.31 -21.24 18.15
CA SER A 66 2.39 -21.78 19.00
C SER A 66 1.80 -22.52 20.19
#